data_AF-T0RXD3-F1
#
_entry.id   AF-T0RXD3-F1
#
_cell.length_a   1.000
_cell.length_b   1.000
_cell.length_c   1.000
_cell.angle_alpha   90.00
_cell.angle_beta   90.00
_cell.angle_gamma   90.00
#
_symmetry.space_group_name_H-M   'P 1'
#
loop_
_entity.id
_entity.type
_entity.pdbx_description
1 polymer ?
#
loop_
_entity_poly.entity_id
_entity_poly.type
_entity_poly.pdbx_seq_one_letter_code
_entity_poly.pdbx_strand_id
1 'polypeptide(L)'
;MKKALILVGVIIVAGLVYIFVGNQKEVEIEQVETRQESQSVPDQKVAKTSPKPVEAEKIMQAVPKSKLINDQVDVDKQMEGWEEKYDEIEAKWTSQIKSLFIEEFQVEEKVYQEYLKMREGLEKDKVRAFDTFHQEMEAKYGPSYTYNPTEQERQFEKDIRSKYDEVLLKLIGQNRFTRYLEVRDRFNQDLMEKQDPNQGVILMDF
;
A
#
# COMPACT_ATOMS: atom_id res chain seq x y z
N MET A 1 -12.26 -14.00 51.30
CA MET A 1 -11.01 -13.61 50.61
C MET A 1 -11.12 -13.58 49.09
N LYS A 2 -11.71 -14.59 48.41
CA LYS A 2 -11.86 -14.60 46.94
C LYS A 2 -12.63 -13.40 46.35
N LYS A 3 -13.67 -12.91 47.04
CA LYS A 3 -14.46 -11.73 46.60
C LYS A 3 -13.70 -10.40 46.72
N ALA A 4 -12.73 -10.31 47.65
CA ALA A 4 -11.91 -9.12 47.82
C ALA A 4 -10.83 -9.01 46.72
N LEU A 5 -10.29 -10.15 46.27
CA LEU A 5 -9.32 -10.20 45.16
C LEU A 5 -9.94 -9.78 43.81
N ILE A 6 -11.19 -10.15 43.56
CA ILE A 6 -11.91 -9.74 42.34
C ILE A 6 -12.13 -8.22 42.33
N LEU A 7 -12.47 -7.64 43.48
CA LEU A 7 -12.76 -6.20 43.59
C LEU A 7 -11.49 -5.35 43.41
N VAL A 8 -10.34 -5.82 43.91
CA VAL A 8 -9.03 -5.19 43.67
C VAL A 8 -8.64 -5.29 42.19
N GLY A 9 -8.90 -6.44 41.54
CA GLY A 9 -8.63 -6.60 40.10
C GLY A 9 -9.41 -5.62 39.22
N VAL A 10 -10.69 -5.38 39.52
CA VAL A 10 -11.54 -4.43 38.77
C VAL A 10 -11.03 -2.99 38.93
N ILE A 11 -10.58 -2.60 40.12
CA ILE A 11 -10.03 -1.25 40.37
C ILE A 11 -8.72 -1.03 39.61
N ILE A 12 -7.84 -2.03 39.53
CA ILE A 12 -6.59 -1.94 38.78
C ILE A 12 -6.87 -1.81 37.27
N VAL A 13 -7.79 -2.60 36.73
CA VAL A 13 -8.16 -2.52 35.31
C VAL A 13 -8.78 -1.17 34.98
N ALA A 14 -9.68 -0.65 35.83
CA ALA A 14 -10.27 0.68 35.65
C ALA A 14 -9.23 1.80 35.72
N GLY A 15 -8.25 1.70 36.63
CA GLY A 15 -7.14 2.65 36.73
C GLY A 15 -6.24 2.65 35.50
N LEU A 16 -5.94 1.48 34.93
CA LEU A 16 -5.15 1.36 33.70
C LEU A 16 -5.87 1.95 32.49
N VAL A 17 -7.19 1.74 32.36
CA VAL A 17 -8.00 2.36 31.29
C VAL A 17 -8.00 3.87 31.42
N TYR A 18 -8.15 4.40 32.64
CA TYR A 18 -8.16 5.85 32.88
C TYR A 18 -6.82 6.52 32.50
N ILE A 19 -5.69 5.90 32.84
CA ILE A 19 -4.36 6.42 32.46
C ILE A 19 -4.17 6.37 30.94
N PHE A 20 -4.62 5.31 30.28
CA PHE A 20 -4.44 5.16 28.84
C PHE A 20 -5.28 6.16 28.03
N VAL A 21 -6.51 6.42 28.48
CA VAL A 21 -7.41 7.41 27.84
C VAL A 21 -7.00 8.85 28.18
N GLY A 22 -6.49 9.11 29.39
CA GLY A 22 -6.08 10.46 29.82
C GLY A 22 -4.78 10.97 29.19
N ASN A 23 -3.99 10.10 28.54
CA ASN A 23 -2.70 10.47 27.94
C ASN A 23 -2.77 10.85 26.45
N GLN A 24 -3.95 10.93 25.84
CA GLN A 24 -4.11 11.61 24.55
C GLN A 24 -4.31 13.11 24.77
N LYS A 25 -3.21 13.83 25.00
CA LYS A 25 -3.19 15.30 24.88
C LYS A 25 -2.82 15.68 23.44
N GLU A 26 -3.56 16.66 22.93
CA GLU A 26 -3.47 17.27 21.61
C GLU A 26 -2.01 17.55 21.21
N VAL A 27 -1.61 17.01 20.05
CA VAL A 27 -0.41 17.45 19.36
C VAL A 27 -0.78 18.72 18.59
N GLU A 28 -0.40 19.85 19.16
CA GLU A 28 -0.45 21.17 18.55
C GLU A 28 0.53 21.21 17.37
N ILE A 29 0.01 21.34 16.14
CA ILE A 29 0.83 21.44 14.94
C ILE A 29 1.32 22.89 14.82
N GLU A 30 2.58 23.12 15.16
CA GLU A 30 3.29 24.37 14.91
C GLU A 30 3.56 24.51 13.40
N GLN A 31 2.89 25.47 12.75
CA GLN A 31 3.12 25.80 11.34
C GLN A 31 4.50 26.42 11.15
N VAL A 32 5.43 25.68 10.55
CA VAL A 32 6.69 26.22 10.05
C VAL A 32 6.48 26.76 8.63
N GLU A 33 6.27 28.07 8.53
CA GLU A 33 6.47 28.83 7.28
C GLU A 33 7.93 28.68 6.83
N THR A 34 8.17 28.01 5.71
CA THR A 34 9.44 28.12 4.99
C THR A 34 9.24 28.96 3.73
N ARG A 35 9.79 30.17 3.79
CA ARG A 35 9.99 31.15 2.71
C ARG A 35 10.50 30.49 1.43
N GLN A 36 9.83 30.76 0.32
CA GLN A 36 10.44 30.71 -1.01
C GLN A 36 11.38 31.89 -1.16
N GLU A 37 12.68 31.61 -1.25
CA GLU A 37 13.68 32.58 -1.68
C GLU A 37 13.85 32.49 -3.20
N SER A 38 13.81 33.67 -3.80
CA SER A 38 13.81 33.95 -5.23
C SER A 38 15.19 33.69 -5.84
N GLN A 39 15.25 33.03 -6.99
CA GLN A 39 16.35 33.21 -7.94
C GLN A 39 15.80 33.57 -9.32
N SER A 40 16.08 34.83 -9.66
CA SER A 40 15.83 35.55 -10.89
C SER A 40 16.91 35.31 -11.95
N VAL A 41 16.51 35.14 -13.22
CA VAL A 41 17.23 35.67 -14.40
C VAL A 41 16.22 35.82 -15.58
N PRO A 42 16.48 36.60 -16.64
CA PRO A 42 15.96 37.95 -16.81
C PRO A 42 15.05 38.16 -18.03
N ASP A 43 14.39 39.32 -18.03
CA ASP A 43 13.56 39.94 -19.06
C ASP A 43 13.96 39.67 -20.53
N GLN A 44 12.99 39.21 -21.32
CA GLN A 44 12.80 39.69 -22.69
C GLN A 44 11.40 40.27 -22.86
N LYS A 45 11.36 41.60 -23.01
CA LYS A 45 10.24 42.42 -23.44
C LYS A 45 9.61 41.89 -24.74
N VAL A 46 8.29 41.64 -24.74
CA VAL A 46 7.42 42.07 -25.85
C VAL A 46 6.03 42.47 -25.32
N ALA A 47 5.74 43.76 -25.50
CA ALA A 47 4.46 44.45 -25.67
C ALA A 47 3.19 44.00 -24.92
N LYS A 48 2.71 44.95 -24.10
CA LYS A 48 1.31 45.15 -23.70
C LYS A 48 0.36 45.15 -24.90
N THR A 49 -0.68 44.31 -24.81
CA THR A 49 -2.01 44.67 -25.36
C THR A 49 -3.08 44.11 -24.44
N SER A 50 -3.87 45.02 -23.85
CA SER A 50 -5.06 44.71 -23.03
C SER A 50 -6.24 44.27 -23.92
N PRO A 51 -7.28 43.63 -23.35
CA PRO A 51 -8.08 42.60 -24.00
C PRO A 51 -9.34 43.17 -24.67
N LYS A 52 -9.84 42.47 -25.70
CA LYS A 52 -11.24 42.54 -26.11
C LYS A 52 -11.81 41.12 -26.32
N PRO A 53 -13.08 40.89 -25.99
CA PRO A 53 -13.66 39.58 -25.74
C PRO A 53 -14.21 38.98 -27.03
N VAL A 54 -13.91 37.71 -27.28
CA VAL A 54 -14.56 36.94 -28.34
C VAL A 54 -14.86 35.55 -27.78
N GLU A 55 -16.14 35.39 -27.44
CA GLU A 55 -16.99 34.32 -27.92
C GLU A 55 -16.60 32.88 -27.58
N ALA A 56 -17.43 32.30 -26.71
CA ALA A 56 -17.47 30.88 -26.41
C ALA A 56 -17.90 30.10 -27.66
N GLU A 57 -16.92 29.53 -28.37
CA GLU A 57 -17.14 28.45 -29.32
C GLU A 57 -16.48 27.16 -28.85
N LYS A 58 -17.30 26.35 -28.17
CA LYS A 58 -17.47 24.92 -28.39
C LYS A 58 -16.29 24.16 -29.03
N ILE A 59 -15.35 23.71 -28.20
CA ILE A 59 -14.48 22.57 -28.53
C ILE A 59 -14.88 21.39 -27.65
N MET A 60 -15.97 20.71 -28.05
CA MET A 60 -16.11 19.29 -27.72
C MET A 60 -15.19 18.54 -28.67
N GLN A 61 -13.91 18.37 -28.29
CA GLN A 61 -13.09 17.34 -28.91
C GLN A 61 -13.69 16.00 -28.49
N ALA A 62 -14.43 15.41 -29.43
CA ALA A 62 -14.85 14.03 -29.37
C ALA A 62 -13.60 13.17 -29.19
N VAL A 63 -13.42 12.62 -27.99
CA VAL A 63 -12.54 11.47 -27.77
C VAL A 63 -12.99 10.41 -28.78
N PRO A 64 -12.13 9.95 -29.71
CA PRO A 64 -12.51 8.93 -30.65
C PRO A 64 -12.96 7.71 -29.84
N LYS A 65 -14.23 7.32 -30.03
CA LYS A 65 -14.78 6.07 -29.52
C LYS A 65 -13.73 4.99 -29.79
N SER A 66 -13.11 4.49 -28.72
CA SER A 66 -12.29 3.31 -28.79
C SER A 66 -13.11 2.28 -29.56
N LYS A 67 -12.49 1.68 -30.57
CA LYS A 67 -13.03 0.48 -31.17
C LYS A 67 -13.24 -0.48 -29.99
N LEU A 68 -14.49 -0.70 -29.62
CA LEU A 68 -14.88 -1.83 -28.78
C LEU A 68 -14.41 -3.04 -29.57
N ILE A 69 -13.24 -3.53 -29.19
CA ILE A 69 -12.69 -4.77 -29.72
C ILE A 69 -13.68 -5.83 -29.29
N ASN A 70 -14.24 -6.48 -30.30
CA ASN A 70 -15.14 -7.61 -30.18
C ASN A 70 -14.31 -8.85 -29.81
N ASP A 71 -13.66 -8.84 -28.63
CA ASP A 71 -12.86 -9.94 -28.09
C ASP A 71 -13.54 -10.46 -26.81
N GLN A 72 -14.70 -11.08 -26.99
CA GLN A 72 -15.36 -11.84 -25.93
C GLN A 72 -14.81 -13.28 -25.82
N VAL A 73 -13.78 -13.60 -26.62
CA VAL A 73 -13.05 -14.86 -26.55
C VAL A 73 -11.79 -14.62 -25.69
N ASP A 74 -11.74 -15.36 -24.58
CA ASP A 74 -10.62 -15.58 -23.67
C ASP A 74 -10.37 -14.60 -22.51
N VAL A 75 -11.38 -13.89 -21.99
CA VAL A 75 -11.25 -13.32 -20.64
C VAL A 75 -11.04 -14.43 -19.61
N ASP A 76 -11.83 -15.51 -19.69
CA ASP A 76 -11.73 -16.64 -18.74
C ASP A 76 -10.40 -17.38 -18.86
N LYS A 77 -9.90 -17.70 -20.07
CA LYS A 77 -8.57 -18.32 -20.21
C LYS A 77 -7.42 -17.37 -19.89
N GLN A 78 -7.59 -16.06 -20.10
CA GLN A 78 -6.60 -15.10 -19.60
C GLN A 78 -6.57 -15.17 -18.07
N MET A 79 -7.72 -15.16 -17.39
CA MET A 79 -7.80 -15.30 -15.94
C MET A 79 -7.20 -16.61 -15.42
N GLU A 80 -7.50 -17.75 -16.05
CA GLU A 80 -6.89 -19.04 -15.69
C GLU A 80 -5.36 -19.00 -15.82
N GLY A 81 -4.83 -18.39 -16.89
CA GLY A 81 -3.39 -18.21 -17.06
C GLY A 81 -2.74 -17.27 -16.03
N TRP A 82 -3.50 -16.30 -15.50
CA TRP A 82 -3.06 -15.42 -14.42
C TRP A 82 -3.01 -16.13 -13.07
N GLU A 83 -4.00 -16.96 -12.76
CA GLU A 83 -4.04 -17.76 -11.54
C GLU A 83 -2.88 -18.76 -11.48
N GLU A 84 -2.66 -19.53 -12.56
CA GLU A 84 -1.56 -20.50 -12.62
C GLU A 84 -0.19 -19.82 -12.47
N LYS A 85 -0.01 -18.67 -13.11
CA LYS A 85 1.21 -17.86 -13.00
C LYS A 85 1.40 -17.31 -11.58
N TYR A 86 0.33 -16.86 -10.94
CA TYR A 86 0.36 -16.38 -9.56
C TYR A 86 0.78 -17.50 -8.60
N ASP A 87 0.16 -18.67 -8.72
CA ASP A 87 0.47 -19.85 -7.90
C ASP A 87 1.93 -20.30 -8.08
N GLU A 88 2.45 -20.29 -9.31
CA GLU A 88 3.86 -20.61 -9.58
C GLU A 88 4.81 -19.62 -8.88
N ILE A 89 4.49 -18.32 -8.95
CA ILE A 89 5.28 -17.25 -8.31
C ILE A 89 5.24 -17.41 -6.79
N GLU A 90 4.06 -17.62 -6.21
CA GLU A 90 3.88 -17.81 -4.77
C GLU A 90 4.59 -19.05 -4.25
N ALA A 91 4.54 -20.16 -4.98
CA ALA A 91 5.23 -21.39 -4.62
C ALA A 91 6.76 -21.19 -4.61
N LYS A 92 7.31 -20.51 -5.63
CA LYS A 92 8.73 -20.16 -5.70
C LYS A 92 9.14 -19.24 -4.56
N TRP A 93 8.37 -18.18 -4.32
CA TRP A 93 8.62 -17.23 -3.23
C TRP A 93 8.62 -17.93 -1.87
N THR A 94 7.58 -18.72 -1.60
CA THR A 94 7.41 -19.46 -0.35
C THR A 94 8.57 -20.44 -0.11
N SER A 95 8.99 -21.16 -1.15
CA SER A 95 10.15 -22.06 -1.08
C SER A 95 11.44 -21.30 -0.75
N GLN A 96 11.70 -20.21 -1.48
CA GLN A 96 12.92 -19.41 -1.31
C GLN A 96 13.00 -18.75 0.07
N ILE A 97 11.90 -18.21 0.58
CA ILE A 97 11.87 -17.61 1.92
C ILE A 97 11.96 -18.67 3.01
N LYS A 98 11.36 -19.85 2.82
CA LYS A 98 11.55 -20.94 3.78
C LYS A 98 13.02 -21.33 3.90
N SER A 99 13.72 -21.53 2.77
CA SER A 99 15.16 -21.81 2.80
C SER A 99 15.95 -20.65 3.42
N LEU A 100 15.59 -19.39 3.13
CA LEU A 100 16.21 -18.23 3.77
C LEU A 100 16.09 -18.27 5.30
N PHE A 101 14.90 -18.57 5.84
CA PHE A 101 14.69 -18.61 7.29
C PHE A 101 15.34 -19.83 7.95
N ILE A 102 15.19 -21.02 7.37
CA ILE A 102 15.60 -22.27 8.01
C ILE A 102 17.08 -22.57 7.77
N GLU A 103 17.58 -22.38 6.55
CA GLU A 103 18.94 -22.78 6.17
C GLU A 103 19.94 -21.63 6.37
N GLU A 104 19.62 -20.43 5.88
CA GLU A 104 20.55 -19.28 5.92
C GLU A 104 20.51 -18.57 7.27
N PHE A 105 19.31 -18.21 7.76
CA PHE A 105 19.16 -17.52 9.04
C PHE A 105 19.26 -18.43 10.25
N GLN A 106 19.04 -19.74 10.05
CA GLN A 106 19.04 -20.78 11.08
C GLN A 106 18.13 -20.43 12.26
N VAL A 107 16.95 -19.86 11.96
CA VAL A 107 15.94 -19.57 12.98
C VAL A 107 15.03 -20.77 13.18
N GLU A 108 14.38 -20.83 14.35
CA GLU A 108 13.39 -21.86 14.63
C GLU A 108 12.22 -21.78 13.64
N GLU A 109 11.66 -22.95 13.27
CA GLU A 109 10.48 -23.04 12.40
C GLU A 109 9.33 -22.14 12.87
N LYS A 110 9.19 -21.96 14.20
CA LYS A 110 8.18 -21.05 14.78
C LYS A 110 8.32 -19.61 14.26
N VAL A 111 9.54 -19.12 14.07
CA VAL A 111 9.80 -17.76 13.54
C VAL A 111 9.33 -17.65 12.10
N TYR A 112 9.56 -18.68 11.28
CA TYR A 112 9.03 -18.74 9.91
C TYR A 112 7.49 -18.81 9.89
N GLN A 113 6.87 -19.54 10.82
CA GLN A 113 5.41 -19.55 10.96
C GLN A 113 4.84 -18.19 11.36
N GLU A 114 5.52 -17.42 12.21
CA GLU A 114 5.13 -16.02 12.47
C GLU A 114 5.24 -15.13 11.23
N TYR A 115 6.26 -15.35 10.39
CA TYR A 115 6.36 -14.69 9.08
C TYR A 115 5.17 -15.02 8.16
N LEU A 116 4.75 -16.28 8.07
CA LEU A 116 3.58 -16.66 7.26
C LEU A 116 2.29 -15.99 7.76
N LYS A 117 2.11 -15.89 9.08
CA LYS A 117 0.99 -15.14 9.67
C LYS A 117 1.04 -13.65 9.35
N MET A 118 2.23 -13.06 9.33
CA MET A 118 2.42 -11.67 8.94
C MET A 118 2.01 -11.45 7.48
N ARG A 119 2.41 -12.36 6.57
CA ARG A 119 2.02 -12.30 5.15
C ARG A 119 0.51 -12.37 4.97
N GLU A 120 -0.15 -13.33 5.62
CA GLU A 120 -1.62 -13.45 5.59
C GLU A 120 -2.31 -12.23 6.21
N GLY A 121 -1.73 -11.69 7.29
CA GLY A 121 -2.23 -10.49 7.95
C GLY A 121 -2.17 -9.27 7.04
N LEU A 122 -1.05 -9.05 6.36
CA LEU A 122 -0.85 -7.95 5.42
C LEU A 122 -1.94 -7.98 4.35
N GLU A 123 -2.17 -9.14 3.73
CA GLU A 123 -3.17 -9.28 2.68
C GLU A 123 -4.58 -8.96 3.19
N LYS A 124 -4.96 -9.47 4.36
CA LYS A 124 -6.25 -9.17 4.99
C LYS A 124 -6.42 -7.68 5.29
N ASP A 125 -5.35 -7.01 5.72
CA ASP A 125 -5.39 -5.58 6.02
C ASP A 125 -5.46 -4.74 4.73
N LYS A 126 -4.78 -5.16 3.64
CA LYS A 126 -4.94 -4.54 2.31
C LYS A 126 -6.38 -4.66 1.81
N VAL A 127 -6.95 -5.86 1.84
CA VAL A 127 -8.35 -6.09 1.43
C VAL A 127 -9.33 -5.26 2.26
N ARG A 128 -9.19 -5.27 3.60
CA ARG A 128 -10.07 -4.49 4.48
C ARG A 128 -10.01 -2.99 4.17
N ALA A 129 -8.81 -2.48 3.89
CA ALA A 129 -8.64 -1.08 3.56
C ALA A 129 -9.23 -0.71 2.21
N PHE A 130 -9.03 -1.57 1.21
CA PHE A 130 -9.64 -1.43 -0.10
C PHE A 130 -11.17 -1.38 0.02
N ASP A 131 -11.77 -2.32 0.75
CA ASP A 131 -13.23 -2.34 1.00
C ASP A 131 -13.71 -1.07 1.69
N THR A 132 -12.96 -0.58 2.69
CA THR A 132 -13.29 0.64 3.43
C THR A 132 -13.26 1.85 2.50
N PHE A 133 -12.19 1.98 1.71
CA PHE A 133 -12.07 3.04 0.72
C PHE A 133 -13.21 2.99 -0.31
N HIS A 134 -13.55 1.79 -0.79
CA HIS A 134 -14.64 1.60 -1.73
C HIS A 134 -15.99 2.06 -1.16
N GLN A 135 -16.28 1.74 0.10
CA GLN A 135 -17.49 2.18 0.79
C GLN A 135 -17.52 3.71 0.96
N GLU A 136 -16.40 4.34 1.31
CA GLU A 136 -16.31 5.81 1.44
C GLU A 136 -16.52 6.52 0.11
N MET A 137 -15.93 6.01 -0.97
CA MET A 137 -16.07 6.57 -2.31
C MET A 137 -17.48 6.39 -2.87
N GLU A 138 -18.11 5.24 -2.65
CA GLU A 138 -19.52 5.01 -3.01
C GLU A 138 -20.45 5.95 -2.23
N ALA A 139 -20.21 6.15 -0.94
CA ALA A 139 -21.00 7.09 -0.13
C ALA A 139 -20.85 8.55 -0.61
N LYS A 140 -19.66 8.94 -1.09
CA LYS A 140 -19.35 10.31 -1.48
C LYS A 140 -19.72 10.65 -2.93
N TYR A 141 -19.54 9.70 -3.85
CA TYR A 141 -19.66 9.92 -5.30
C TYR A 141 -20.73 9.05 -5.97
N GLY A 142 -21.35 8.14 -5.23
CA GLY A 142 -22.38 7.21 -5.70
C GLY A 142 -21.80 5.91 -6.29
N PRO A 143 -22.66 4.93 -6.61
CA PRO A 143 -22.24 3.59 -7.04
C PRO A 143 -21.49 3.53 -8.37
N SER A 144 -21.51 4.61 -9.14
CA SER A 144 -20.90 4.70 -10.48
C SER A 144 -19.59 5.47 -10.49
N TYR A 145 -18.97 5.69 -9.33
CA TYR A 145 -17.69 6.39 -9.27
C TYR A 145 -16.63 5.57 -10.01
N THR A 146 -15.81 6.25 -10.80
CA THR A 146 -14.70 5.59 -11.50
C THR A 146 -13.50 5.55 -10.55
N TYR A 147 -13.07 4.34 -10.22
CA TYR A 147 -11.86 4.11 -9.44
C TYR A 147 -10.64 4.54 -10.27
N ASN A 148 -9.82 5.40 -9.68
CA ASN A 148 -8.52 5.76 -10.23
C ASN A 148 -7.55 5.78 -9.04
N PRO A 149 -6.55 4.88 -8.99
CA PRO A 149 -5.68 4.75 -7.82
C PRO A 149 -5.03 6.10 -7.50
N THR A 150 -5.49 6.73 -6.42
CA THR A 150 -4.99 8.04 -6.03
C THR A 150 -3.64 7.88 -5.34
N GLU A 151 -2.82 8.94 -5.33
CA GLU A 151 -1.56 8.95 -4.57
C GLU A 151 -1.76 8.56 -3.09
N GLN A 152 -2.95 8.85 -2.54
CA GLN A 152 -3.31 8.49 -1.17
C GLN A 152 -3.40 6.97 -0.95
N GLU A 153 -3.88 6.22 -1.94
CA GLU A 153 -3.97 4.77 -1.84
C GLU A 153 -2.59 4.10 -1.88
N ARG A 154 -1.70 4.60 -2.76
CA ARG A 154 -0.29 4.16 -2.78
C ARG A 154 0.41 4.43 -1.45
N GLN A 155 0.17 5.59 -0.86
CA GLN A 155 0.74 5.91 0.45
C GLN A 155 0.16 5.01 1.55
N PHE A 156 -1.14 4.72 1.48
CA PHE A 156 -1.81 3.87 2.44
C PHE A 156 -1.32 2.41 2.39
N GLU A 157 -1.17 1.82 1.20
CA GLU A 157 -0.58 0.49 1.04
C GLU A 157 0.84 0.43 1.61
N LYS A 158 1.64 1.47 1.33
CA LYS A 158 2.99 1.61 1.87
C LYS A 158 2.99 1.67 3.40
N ASP A 159 2.03 2.37 4.00
CA ASP A 159 1.91 2.49 5.45
C ASP A 159 1.53 1.16 6.11
N ILE A 160 0.63 0.37 5.50
CA ILE A 160 0.35 -0.99 5.99
C ILE A 160 1.62 -1.83 5.90
N ARG A 161 2.26 -1.91 4.73
CA ARG A 161 3.47 -2.72 4.55
C ARG A 161 4.57 -2.35 5.54
N SER A 162 4.77 -1.04 5.76
CA SER A 162 5.79 -0.53 6.68
C SER A 162 5.59 -1.04 8.13
N LYS A 163 4.34 -1.20 8.59
CA LYS A 163 4.06 -1.79 9.91
C LYS A 163 4.51 -3.25 9.99
N TYR A 164 4.28 -4.03 8.94
CA TYR A 164 4.72 -5.43 8.88
C TYR A 164 6.23 -5.54 8.76
N ASP A 165 6.87 -4.67 7.97
CA ASP A 165 8.33 -4.56 7.86
C ASP A 165 8.96 -4.27 9.23
N GLU A 166 8.37 -3.37 10.03
CA GLU A 166 8.84 -3.09 11.40
C GLU A 166 8.71 -4.30 12.34
N VAL A 167 7.61 -5.04 12.25
CA VAL A 167 7.40 -6.24 13.08
C VAL A 167 8.37 -7.33 12.68
N LEU A 168 8.56 -7.56 11.38
CA LEU A 168 9.52 -8.52 10.87
C LEU A 168 10.95 -8.14 11.27
N LEU A 169 11.33 -6.87 11.13
CA LEU A 169 12.62 -6.35 11.59
C LEU A 169 12.87 -6.65 13.08
N LYS A 170 11.87 -6.43 13.94
CA LYS A 170 11.98 -6.74 15.37
C LYS A 170 12.09 -8.24 15.63
N LEU A 171 11.45 -9.07 14.80
CA LEU A 171 11.43 -10.52 14.94
C LEU A 171 12.77 -11.18 14.53
N ILE A 172 13.34 -10.80 13.39
CA ILE A 172 14.54 -11.46 12.84
C ILE A 172 15.83 -10.65 13.04
N GLY A 173 15.71 -9.37 13.38
CA GLY A 173 16.84 -8.45 13.61
C GLY A 173 17.37 -7.81 12.33
N GLN A 174 18.10 -6.70 12.48
CA GLN A 174 18.52 -5.81 11.38
C GLN A 174 19.25 -6.51 10.24
N ASN A 175 20.26 -7.34 10.54
CA ASN A 175 21.09 -7.97 9.51
C ASN A 175 20.26 -8.95 8.65
N ARG A 176 19.45 -9.78 9.31
CA ARG A 176 18.56 -10.74 8.63
C ARG A 176 17.46 -10.02 7.86
N PHE A 177 16.90 -8.94 8.42
CA PHE A 177 15.90 -8.15 7.73
C PHE A 177 16.44 -7.48 6.47
N THR A 178 17.64 -6.89 6.54
CA THR A 178 18.32 -6.33 5.36
C THR A 178 18.50 -7.42 4.29
N ARG A 179 18.93 -8.60 4.69
CA ARG A 179 19.09 -9.74 3.78
C ARG A 179 17.76 -10.22 3.18
N TYR A 180 16.69 -10.24 3.97
CA TYR A 180 15.34 -10.54 3.48
C TYR A 180 14.90 -9.54 2.40
N LEU A 181 15.13 -8.24 2.61
CA LEU A 181 14.81 -7.21 1.61
C LEU A 181 15.60 -7.44 0.31
N GLU A 182 16.90 -7.73 0.39
CA GLU A 182 17.71 -8.03 -0.80
C GLU A 182 17.18 -9.25 -1.59
N VAL A 183 16.68 -10.26 -0.88
CA VAL A 183 16.11 -11.46 -1.49
C VAL A 183 14.78 -11.13 -2.17
N ARG A 184 13.90 -10.37 -1.51
CA ARG A 184 12.63 -9.89 -2.08
C ARG A 184 12.87 -9.03 -3.31
N ASP A 185 13.76 -8.06 -3.21
CA ASP A 185 13.99 -7.08 -4.27
C ASP A 185 14.60 -7.77 -5.50
N ARG A 186 15.52 -8.73 -5.31
CA ARG A 186 16.03 -9.56 -6.43
C ARG A 186 14.96 -10.46 -7.02
N PHE A 187 14.14 -11.10 -6.20
CA PHE A 187 13.04 -11.93 -6.69
C PHE A 187 12.09 -11.12 -7.57
N ASN A 188 11.72 -9.91 -7.11
CA ASN A 188 10.87 -8.99 -7.86
C ASN A 188 11.54 -8.46 -9.13
N GLN A 189 12.84 -8.16 -9.09
CA GLN A 189 13.58 -7.77 -10.28
C GLN A 189 13.55 -8.89 -11.34
N ASP A 190 13.83 -10.13 -10.94
CA ASP A 190 13.76 -11.29 -11.83
C ASP A 190 12.36 -11.47 -12.44
N LEU A 191 11.32 -11.18 -11.67
CA LEU A 191 9.93 -11.20 -12.14
C LEU A 191 9.66 -10.10 -13.16
N MET A 192 10.15 -8.88 -12.93
CA MET A 192 10.00 -7.77 -13.88
C MET A 192 10.69 -8.05 -15.21
N GLU A 193 11.85 -8.69 -15.19
CA GLU A 193 12.61 -9.03 -16.41
C GLU A 193 11.95 -10.14 -17.24
N LYS A 194 11.15 -11.01 -16.62
CA LYS A 194 10.51 -12.16 -17.26
C LYS A 194 9.07 -11.91 -17.72
N GLN A 195 8.40 -10.89 -17.17
CA GLN A 195 7.00 -10.60 -17.45
C GLN A 195 6.86 -9.51 -18.52
N ASP A 196 5.84 -9.61 -19.37
CA ASP A 196 5.52 -8.55 -20.34
C ASP A 196 4.94 -7.33 -19.60
N PRO A 197 5.59 -6.15 -19.65
CA PRO A 197 5.08 -4.94 -19.00
C PRO A 197 3.70 -4.52 -19.50
N ASN A 198 3.31 -4.91 -20.72
CA ASN A 198 2.01 -4.56 -21.30
C ASN A 198 0.85 -5.41 -20.78
N GLN A 199 1.15 -6.51 -20.07
CA GLN A 199 0.13 -7.38 -19.49
C GLN A 199 -0.07 -7.11 -17.99
N GLY A 200 0.80 -6.32 -17.35
CA GLY A 200 0.84 -6.17 -15.90
C GLY A 200 1.86 -7.12 -15.27
N VAL A 201 2.38 -6.73 -14.10
CA VAL A 201 3.46 -7.45 -13.42
C VAL A 201 3.02 -7.83 -12.03
N ILE A 202 3.10 -9.13 -11.70
CA ILE A 202 2.92 -9.61 -10.33
C ILE A 202 4.25 -9.45 -9.60
N LEU A 203 4.23 -8.78 -8.44
CA LEU A 203 5.37 -8.58 -7.55
C LEU A 203 5.01 -9.03 -6.14
N MET A 204 6.02 -9.51 -5.41
CA MET A 204 5.87 -9.89 -4.01
C MET A 204 6.05 -8.69 -3.10
N ASP A 205 5.02 -8.36 -2.33
CA ASP A 205 5.07 -7.29 -1.33
C ASP A 205 5.74 -7.75 -0.03
N PHE A 206 5.51 -9.01 0.38
CA PHE A 206 5.93 -9.55 1.68
C PHE A 206 6.23 -11.04 1.65
#